data_AF-A0A6P8U658-F1
#
_entry.id   AF-A0A6P8U658-F1
#
_cell.length_a   1.000
_cell.length_b   1.000
_cell.length_c   1.000
_cell.angle_alpha   90.00
_cell.angle_beta   90.00
_cell.angle_gamma   90.00
#
_symmetry.space_group_name_H-M   'P 1'
#
loop_
_entity.id
_entity.type
_entity.pdbx_description
1 polymer ?
#
loop_
_entity_poly.entity_id
_entity_poly.type
_entity_poly.pdbx_seq_one_letter_code
_entity_poly.pdbx_strand_id
1 'polypeptide(L)'
;MTAKRSTVLRKTKSQLEEAPENNEVPQRKPLSLEAKRILNMLENCISGVEFVAMLPALLQLNSLSSVVDKDLSMALQEHQLLEKRLETFECLMQGSDGEQGREVGKAMAGLEKDIKNSLRDLLRLARAHPDAISGLKAELGKTLAVGESEYKLITGLEKFQSCVVETLLTSVEEELHDQLDLQKSSYQNHRLEILALKQEKQAIFMEQQDAEIFEKKEEIKRCQGYLEDNKRRKAGISLLPVQQSQHTASKMKKAGKTQAIDQPNILLRKLIFENRQAERVIQEKIEKMETEIENLLYTFDAEMEEKQAKLDLNRMYYEKEDGELKTLEKLFSVLEVECNQIKEKRRLAAEKRMLEAKELELKTKAAIMAQAWWRGYSTRKALKNKGKSKKAKKGKGKKTK
;
A
#
# COMPACT_ATOMS: atom_id res chain seq x y z
N MET A 1 -17.90 -83.53 3.62
CA MET A 1 -16.70 -84.00 4.32
C MET A 1 -15.72 -82.83 4.40
N THR A 2 -15.56 -82.27 5.61
CA THR A 2 -14.30 -81.77 6.25
C THR A 2 -13.17 -81.24 5.35
N ALA A 3 -12.48 -80.12 5.59
CA ALA A 3 -12.29 -79.24 6.74
C ALA A 3 -11.54 -77.98 6.23
N LYS A 4 -11.55 -76.82 6.89
CA LYS A 4 -10.49 -76.23 7.77
C LYS A 4 -10.46 -74.72 7.38
N ARG A 5 -10.69 -73.73 8.24
CA ARG A 5 -9.79 -73.13 9.27
C ARG A 5 -10.56 -71.89 9.80
N SER A 6 -10.84 -71.74 11.11
CA SER A 6 -10.07 -70.94 12.10
C SER A 6 -9.77 -69.51 11.62
N THR A 7 -9.99 -68.37 12.28
CA THR A 7 -10.07 -67.91 13.70
C THR A 7 -9.94 -66.37 13.55
N VAL A 8 -10.67 -65.43 14.16
CA VAL A 8 -10.72 -64.93 15.56
C VAL A 8 -11.37 -63.52 15.44
N LEU A 9 -12.52 -63.21 16.06
CA LEU A 9 -12.69 -62.56 17.40
C LEU A 9 -11.93 -61.21 17.50
N ARG A 10 -12.47 -60.04 17.93
CA ARG A 10 -13.57 -59.75 18.87
C ARG A 10 -13.91 -58.24 18.91
N LYS A 11 -15.22 -57.94 18.86
CA LYS A 11 -16.05 -56.88 19.51
C LYS A 11 -15.43 -55.70 20.32
N THR A 12 -15.83 -54.50 19.89
CA THR A 12 -16.64 -53.44 20.58
C THR A 12 -16.66 -53.25 22.12
N LYS A 13 -16.49 -51.99 22.57
CA LYS A 13 -17.34 -51.14 23.48
C LYS A 13 -16.53 -49.93 24.02
N SER A 14 -16.86 -48.67 23.72
CA SER A 14 -17.81 -47.72 24.38
C SER A 14 -17.28 -47.00 25.63
N GLN A 15 -17.21 -45.65 25.58
CA GLN A 15 -17.28 -44.59 26.63
C GLN A 15 -16.74 -43.30 25.98
N LEU A 16 -17.51 -42.25 25.62
CA LEU A 16 -18.21 -41.21 26.41
C LEU A 16 -17.39 -40.59 27.55
N GLU A 17 -17.33 -39.26 27.51
CA GLU A 17 -16.98 -38.30 28.58
C GLU A 17 -15.51 -37.87 28.73
N GLU A 18 -15.18 -36.72 28.14
CA GLU A 18 -14.75 -35.47 28.81
C GLU A 18 -13.96 -34.60 27.82
N ALA A 19 -14.56 -33.47 27.45
CA ALA A 19 -13.86 -32.38 26.79
C ALA A 19 -12.98 -31.66 27.82
N PRO A 20 -11.80 -31.18 27.42
CA PRO A 20 -11.28 -29.93 27.96
C PRO A 20 -11.50 -28.85 26.91
N GLU A 21 -12.41 -27.92 27.25
CA GLU A 21 -12.36 -26.55 26.78
C GLU A 21 -10.98 -25.98 27.11
N ASN A 22 -10.08 -25.96 26.12
CA ASN A 22 -8.94 -25.04 26.14
C ASN A 22 -9.23 -23.95 25.12
N ASN A 23 -10.06 -22.98 25.53
CA ASN A 23 -9.98 -21.61 25.04
C ASN A 23 -8.65 -21.02 25.53
N GLU A 24 -7.54 -21.50 24.98
CA GLU A 24 -6.32 -20.72 25.00
C GLU A 24 -6.52 -19.58 24.00
N VAL A 25 -6.88 -18.41 24.53
CA VAL A 25 -6.61 -17.12 23.88
C VAL A 25 -5.23 -17.25 23.24
N PRO A 26 -5.06 -17.03 21.92
CA PRO A 26 -3.73 -17.07 21.33
C PRO A 26 -2.89 -16.07 22.11
N GLN A 27 -1.94 -16.57 22.90
CA GLN A 27 -0.99 -15.70 23.58
C GLN A 27 -0.29 -14.93 22.47
N ARG A 28 -0.69 -13.67 22.28
CA ARG A 28 -0.11 -12.76 21.30
C ARG A 28 1.39 -12.86 21.49
N LYS A 29 2.09 -13.33 20.45
CA LYS A 29 3.54 -13.47 20.47
C LYS A 29 4.12 -12.17 21.03
N PRO A 30 5.05 -12.22 22.00
CA PRO A 30 5.64 -11.01 22.51
C PRO A 30 6.32 -10.30 21.34
N LEU A 31 5.85 -9.09 21.03
CA LEU A 31 6.42 -8.25 19.97
C LEU A 31 7.95 -8.21 20.12
N SER A 32 8.66 -8.35 19.00
CA SER A 32 10.12 -8.18 18.96
C SER A 32 10.51 -6.81 19.51
N LEU A 33 11.75 -6.67 19.97
CA LEU A 33 12.25 -5.37 20.48
C LEU A 33 12.16 -4.28 19.41
N GLU A 34 12.40 -4.65 18.16
CA GLU A 34 12.27 -3.81 16.98
C GLU A 34 10.82 -3.43 16.71
N ALA A 35 9.88 -4.38 16.77
CA ALA A 35 8.44 -4.10 16.61
C ALA A 35 7.92 -3.17 17.72
N LYS A 36 8.37 -3.35 18.97
CA LYS A 36 8.06 -2.43 20.08
C LYS A 36 8.63 -1.04 19.84
N ARG A 37 9.84 -0.91 19.29
CA ARG A 37 10.41 0.39 18.91
C ARG A 37 9.58 1.08 17.84
N ILE A 38 9.18 0.34 16.79
CA ILE A 38 8.33 0.85 15.71
C ILE A 38 6.99 1.34 16.27
N LEU A 39 6.34 0.53 17.12
CA LEU A 39 5.08 0.89 17.75
C LEU A 39 5.22 2.13 18.65
N ASN A 40 6.26 2.19 19.48
CA ASN A 40 6.53 3.36 20.32
C ASN A 40 6.80 4.61 19.47
N MET A 41 7.48 4.51 18.33
CA MET A 41 7.66 5.66 17.43
C MET A 41 6.32 6.12 16.85
N LEU A 42 5.47 5.19 16.43
CA LEU A 42 4.15 5.51 15.88
C LEU A 42 3.24 6.15 16.93
N GLU A 43 3.22 5.63 18.15
CA GLU A 43 2.48 6.18 19.29
C GLU A 43 2.97 7.59 19.67
N ASN A 44 4.29 7.82 19.63
CA ASN A 44 4.89 9.14 19.82
C ASN A 44 4.48 10.14 18.71
N CYS A 45 4.36 9.67 17.46
CA CYS A 45 3.90 10.49 16.35
C CYS A 45 2.43 10.86 16.50
N ILE A 46 1.58 9.89 16.85
CA ILE A 46 0.14 10.10 17.08
C ILE A 46 -0.04 11.10 18.23
N SER A 47 0.61 10.88 19.36
CA SER A 47 0.57 11.77 20.52
C SER A 47 1.02 13.20 20.19
N GLY A 48 2.03 13.33 19.31
CA GLY A 48 2.50 14.64 18.83
C GLY A 48 1.46 15.34 17.94
N VAL A 49 0.83 14.63 17.01
CA VAL A 49 -0.23 15.17 16.15
C VAL A 49 -1.45 15.56 16.97
N GLU A 50 -1.84 14.73 17.94
CA GLU A 50 -2.92 15.05 18.88
C GLU A 50 -2.61 16.34 19.67
N PHE A 51 -1.40 16.47 20.20
CA PHE A 51 -0.98 17.66 20.94
C PHE A 51 -1.04 18.93 20.08
N VAL A 52 -0.56 18.88 18.84
CA VAL A 52 -0.61 20.01 17.91
C VAL A 52 -2.06 20.35 17.52
N ALA A 53 -2.91 19.35 17.31
CA ALA A 53 -4.33 19.57 17.03
C ALA A 53 -5.06 20.25 18.20
N MET A 54 -4.62 19.98 19.44
CA MET A 54 -5.16 20.62 20.66
C MET A 54 -4.54 21.99 20.95
N LEU A 55 -3.39 22.32 20.34
CA LEU A 55 -2.59 23.52 20.64
C LEU A 55 -3.39 24.83 20.54
N PRO A 56 -4.21 25.09 19.51
CA PRO A 56 -4.99 26.33 19.43
C PRO A 56 -5.94 26.53 20.61
N ALA A 57 -6.57 25.44 21.07
CA ALA A 57 -7.47 25.50 22.20
C ALA A 57 -6.71 25.59 23.54
N LEU A 58 -5.52 24.99 23.64
CA LEU A 58 -4.63 25.16 24.79
C LEU A 58 -4.13 26.60 24.93
N LEU A 59 -3.83 27.28 23.81
CA LEU A 59 -3.40 28.68 23.80
C LEU A 59 -4.52 29.62 24.30
N GLN A 60 -5.79 29.27 24.05
CA GLN A 60 -6.95 29.97 24.60
C GLN A 60 -7.10 29.72 26.11
N LEU A 61 -6.92 28.48 26.57
CA LEU A 61 -7.06 28.11 27.99
C LEU A 61 -5.90 28.56 28.88
N ASN A 62 -4.66 28.66 28.37
CA ASN A 62 -3.50 29.12 29.13
C ASN A 62 -3.62 30.61 29.55
N SER A 63 -4.53 31.37 28.91
CA SER A 63 -4.89 32.72 29.37
C SER A 63 -5.76 32.72 30.64
N LEU A 64 -6.32 31.56 31.02
CA LEU A 64 -7.38 31.41 32.03
C LEU A 64 -7.04 30.40 33.16
N SER A 65 -6.06 29.50 32.98
CA SER A 65 -5.86 28.36 33.89
C SER A 65 -4.53 28.39 34.66
N SER A 66 -4.59 28.09 35.96
CA SER A 66 -3.44 27.92 36.87
C SER A 66 -2.99 26.45 37.01
N VAL A 67 -3.49 25.54 36.17
CA VAL A 67 -3.41 24.08 36.37
C VAL A 67 -2.26 23.43 35.57
N VAL A 68 -1.57 24.18 34.73
CA VAL A 68 -0.50 23.67 33.86
C VAL A 68 0.85 23.71 34.58
N ASP A 69 1.69 22.68 34.37
CA ASP A 69 3.10 22.68 34.79
C ASP A 69 3.77 24.01 34.42
N LYS A 70 4.53 24.57 35.38
CA LYS A 70 5.11 25.92 35.25
C LYS A 70 5.96 26.07 33.98
N ASP A 71 6.69 25.03 33.62
CA ASP A 71 7.55 25.01 32.44
C ASP A 71 6.75 24.92 31.13
N LEU A 72 5.64 24.16 31.12
CA LEU A 72 4.74 24.06 29.96
C LEU A 72 3.93 25.35 29.76
N SER A 73 3.47 25.99 30.83
CA SER A 73 2.77 27.28 30.76
C SER A 73 3.69 28.39 30.22
N MET A 74 4.96 28.42 30.66
CA MET A 74 5.96 29.35 30.16
C MET A 74 6.22 29.16 28.65
N ALA A 75 6.45 27.91 28.22
CA ALA A 75 6.65 27.60 26.81
C ALA A 75 5.42 27.94 25.93
N LEU A 76 4.20 27.75 26.45
CA LEU A 76 2.96 28.14 25.76
C LEU A 76 2.83 29.66 25.64
N GLN A 77 3.22 30.43 26.66
CA GLN A 77 3.23 31.89 26.61
C GLN A 77 4.25 32.43 25.61
N GLU A 78 5.44 31.83 25.56
CA GLU A 78 6.46 32.15 24.55
C GLU A 78 5.95 31.87 23.14
N HIS A 79 5.29 30.72 22.93
CA HIS A 79 4.69 30.38 21.64
C HIS A 79 3.61 31.37 21.23
N GLN A 80 2.73 31.76 22.16
CA GLN A 80 1.68 32.75 21.92
C GLN A 80 2.24 34.15 21.58
N LEU A 81 3.37 34.52 22.18
CA LEU A 81 4.05 35.77 21.84
C LEU A 81 4.63 35.72 20.42
N LEU A 82 5.18 34.58 20.00
CA LEU A 82 5.68 34.38 18.64
C LEU A 82 4.54 34.38 17.60
N GLU A 83 3.39 33.78 17.93
CA GLU A 83 2.18 33.80 17.11
C GLU A 83 1.68 35.25 16.89
N LYS A 84 1.53 36.04 17.97
CA LYS A 84 1.17 37.46 17.86
C LYS A 84 2.17 38.26 17.03
N ARG A 85 3.47 37.96 17.15
CA ARG A 85 4.50 38.59 16.30
C ARG A 85 4.29 38.19 14.84
N LEU A 86 3.97 36.94 14.53
CA LEU A 86 3.69 36.49 13.18
C LEU A 86 2.49 37.22 12.59
N GLU A 87 1.38 37.29 13.32
CA GLU A 87 0.18 38.03 12.91
C GLU A 87 0.50 39.51 12.60
N THR A 88 1.30 40.18 13.44
CA THR A 88 1.71 41.57 13.19
C THR A 88 2.58 41.71 11.93
N PHE A 89 3.45 40.74 11.64
CA PHE A 89 4.25 40.74 10.42
C PHE A 89 3.42 40.45 9.16
N GLU A 90 2.43 39.55 9.24
CA GLU A 90 1.51 39.26 8.15
C GLU A 90 0.65 40.48 7.78
N CYS A 91 0.18 41.24 8.78
CA CYS A 91 -0.51 42.52 8.54
C CYS A 91 0.39 43.57 7.87
N LEU A 92 1.68 43.63 8.22
CA LEU A 92 2.64 44.57 7.60
C LEU A 92 2.99 44.19 6.15
N MET A 93 2.97 42.91 5.83
CA MET A 93 3.28 42.38 4.49
C MET A 93 2.16 42.62 3.46
N GLN A 94 0.90 42.75 3.89
CA GLN A 94 -0.23 43.04 2.99
C GLN A 94 -0.22 44.47 2.39
N GLY A 95 0.71 45.34 2.80
CA GLY A 95 0.75 46.75 2.37
C GLY A 95 2.06 47.26 1.76
N SER A 96 3.06 46.41 1.50
CA SER A 96 4.42 46.86 1.13
C SER A 96 5.02 46.06 -0.04
N ASP A 97 5.00 46.63 -1.24
CA ASP A 97 5.54 46.03 -2.48
C ASP A 97 6.87 46.70 -2.94
N GLY A 98 7.89 46.69 -2.06
CA GLY A 98 9.17 47.39 -2.31
C GLY A 98 10.41 46.72 -1.70
N GLU A 99 11.57 47.39 -1.82
CA GLU A 99 12.90 46.89 -1.38
C GLU A 99 13.00 46.48 0.10
N GLN A 100 12.06 46.95 0.94
CA GLN A 100 11.86 46.49 2.32
C GLN A 100 11.50 45.00 2.42
N GLY A 101 10.98 44.37 1.36
CA GLY A 101 10.63 42.95 1.34
C GLY A 101 11.82 41.99 1.54
N ARG A 102 13.06 42.38 1.21
CA ARG A 102 14.23 41.50 1.43
C ARG A 102 14.65 41.42 2.90
N GLU A 103 14.53 42.53 3.64
CA GLU A 103 14.90 42.58 5.05
C GLU A 103 13.78 42.00 5.91
N VAL A 104 12.52 42.27 5.55
CA VAL A 104 11.34 41.61 6.15
C VAL A 104 11.35 40.11 5.86
N GLY A 105 11.73 39.66 4.67
CA GLY A 105 11.86 38.23 4.34
C GLY A 105 12.91 37.50 5.19
N LYS A 106 14.04 38.15 5.51
CA LYS A 106 15.03 37.59 6.43
C LYS A 106 14.53 37.54 7.88
N ALA A 107 13.84 38.59 8.33
CA ALA A 107 13.22 38.61 9.66
C ALA A 107 12.09 37.56 9.78
N MET A 108 11.31 37.36 8.72
CA MET A 108 10.26 36.34 8.62
C MET A 108 10.85 34.94 8.66
N ALA A 109 11.94 34.68 7.93
CA ALA A 109 12.66 33.40 8.01
C ALA A 109 13.23 33.12 9.41
N GLY A 110 13.67 34.18 10.12
CA GLY A 110 14.07 34.09 11.52
C GLY A 110 12.91 33.73 12.44
N LEU A 111 11.78 34.42 12.30
CA LEU A 111 10.57 34.18 13.09
C LEU A 111 9.96 32.79 12.83
N GLU A 112 9.94 32.34 11.58
CA GLU A 112 9.50 30.99 11.21
C GLU A 112 10.37 29.92 11.89
N LYS A 113 11.68 30.15 11.95
CA LYS A 113 12.61 29.27 12.66
C LYS A 113 12.33 29.27 14.17
N ASP A 114 12.06 30.43 14.76
CA ASP A 114 11.74 30.56 16.18
C ASP A 114 10.43 29.85 16.55
N ILE A 115 9.39 29.97 15.71
CA ILE A 115 8.11 29.25 15.87
C ILE A 115 8.33 27.73 15.78
N LYS A 116 9.12 27.27 14.80
CA LYS A 116 9.48 25.84 14.68
C LYS A 116 10.24 25.33 15.91
N ASN A 117 11.14 26.12 16.47
CA ASN A 117 11.88 25.74 17.68
C ASN A 117 10.94 25.70 18.89
N SER A 118 10.10 26.72 19.06
CA SER A 118 9.10 26.78 20.13
C SER A 118 8.12 25.59 20.07
N LEU A 119 7.65 25.21 18.88
CA LEU A 119 6.80 24.01 18.72
C LEU A 119 7.54 22.72 19.08
N ARG A 120 8.84 22.61 18.73
CA ARG A 120 9.66 21.46 19.12
C ARG A 120 9.88 21.39 20.62
N ASP A 121 10.07 22.53 21.28
CA ASP A 121 10.24 22.60 22.72
C ASP A 121 8.94 22.23 23.44
N LEU A 122 7.79 22.69 22.93
CA LEU A 122 6.47 22.27 23.40
C LEU A 122 6.25 20.76 23.24
N LEU A 123 6.57 20.18 22.06
CA LEU A 123 6.49 18.74 21.83
C LEU A 123 7.44 17.92 22.71
N ARG A 124 8.60 18.50 23.07
CA ARG A 124 9.56 17.86 23.97
C ARG A 124 9.05 17.87 25.41
N LEU A 125 8.50 19.00 25.87
CA LEU A 125 7.86 19.12 27.18
C LEU A 125 6.63 18.21 27.27
N ALA A 126 5.87 18.13 26.20
CA ALA A 126 4.73 17.24 26.06
C ALA A 126 5.12 15.76 26.27
N ARG A 127 6.23 15.33 25.67
CA ARG A 127 6.75 13.98 25.85
C ARG A 127 7.32 13.74 27.25
N ALA A 128 7.89 14.77 27.88
CA ALA A 128 8.45 14.66 29.22
C ALA A 128 7.37 14.58 30.32
N HIS A 129 6.18 15.14 30.08
CA HIS A 129 5.08 15.24 31.03
C HIS A 129 3.76 14.71 30.45
N PRO A 130 3.63 13.38 30.22
CA PRO A 130 2.43 12.78 29.63
C PRO A 130 1.19 12.92 30.54
N ASP A 131 1.37 12.95 31.86
CA ASP A 131 0.28 13.09 32.84
C ASP A 131 -0.37 14.48 32.78
N ALA A 132 0.44 15.53 32.61
CA ALA A 132 -0.05 16.90 32.45
C ALA A 132 -0.88 17.07 31.18
N ILE A 133 -0.46 16.43 30.09
CA ILE A 133 -1.21 16.44 28.82
C ILE A 133 -2.48 15.62 28.89
N SER A 134 -2.44 14.47 29.56
CA SER A 134 -3.64 13.64 29.73
C SER A 134 -4.70 14.37 30.57
N GLY A 135 -4.28 15.11 31.61
CA GLY A 135 -5.14 16.00 32.37
C GLY A 135 -5.74 17.12 31.50
N LEU A 136 -4.91 17.77 30.69
CA LEU A 136 -5.37 18.81 29.75
C LEU A 136 -6.32 18.27 28.68
N LYS A 137 -6.09 17.06 28.16
CA LYS A 137 -6.97 16.36 27.20
C LYS A 137 -8.34 16.08 27.83
N ALA A 138 -8.38 15.67 29.10
CA ALA A 138 -9.63 15.42 29.82
C ALA A 138 -10.43 16.70 30.14
N GLU A 139 -9.73 17.82 30.33
CA GLU A 139 -10.34 19.14 30.56
C GLU A 139 -10.83 19.76 29.25
N LEU A 140 -10.04 19.63 28.19
CA LEU A 140 -10.34 20.18 26.86
C LEU A 140 -11.41 19.39 26.10
N GLY A 141 -11.47 18.06 26.30
CA GLY A 141 -12.51 17.19 25.72
C GLY A 141 -13.95 17.55 26.14
N LYS A 142 -14.11 18.42 27.15
CA LYS A 142 -15.41 18.97 27.56
C LYS A 142 -15.76 20.30 26.87
N THR A 143 -14.80 20.97 26.25
CA THR A 143 -14.90 22.40 25.93
C THR A 143 -14.82 22.72 24.43
N LEU A 144 -14.16 21.91 23.58
CA LEU A 144 -14.10 22.23 22.15
C LEU A 144 -13.83 21.04 21.24
N ALA A 145 -14.48 21.02 20.07
CA ALA A 145 -14.28 20.07 19.00
C ALA A 145 -12.93 20.33 18.30
N VAL A 146 -12.05 19.33 18.32
CA VAL A 146 -10.91 19.25 17.38
C VAL A 146 -11.45 19.39 15.96
N GLY A 147 -10.76 20.15 15.10
CA GLY A 147 -11.21 20.37 13.72
C GLY A 147 -11.46 19.05 12.99
N GLU A 148 -12.47 19.02 12.11
CA GLU A 148 -12.90 17.78 11.43
C GLU A 148 -11.77 17.13 10.62
N SER A 149 -10.86 17.94 10.07
CA SER A 149 -9.67 17.50 9.33
C SER A 149 -8.66 16.79 10.24
N GLU A 150 -8.38 17.37 11.39
CA GLU A 150 -7.45 16.89 12.39
C GLU A 150 -7.98 15.61 13.04
N TYR A 151 -9.27 15.56 13.34
CA TYR A 151 -9.95 14.37 13.83
C TYR A 151 -9.88 13.22 12.81
N LYS A 152 -10.18 13.47 11.53
CA LYS A 152 -10.05 12.47 10.45
C LYS A 152 -8.62 11.94 10.32
N LEU A 153 -7.61 12.81 10.46
CA LEU A 153 -6.21 12.44 10.43
C LEU A 153 -5.84 11.55 11.64
N ILE A 154 -6.22 11.95 12.85
CA ILE A 154 -5.96 11.19 14.09
C ILE A 154 -6.62 9.81 14.00
N THR A 155 -7.91 9.74 13.66
CA THR A 155 -8.62 8.46 13.49
C THR A 155 -8.02 7.60 12.38
N GLY A 156 -7.51 8.20 11.31
CA GLY A 156 -6.79 7.49 10.25
C GLY A 156 -5.47 6.89 10.74
N LEU A 157 -4.71 7.63 11.55
CA LEU A 157 -3.46 7.17 12.15
C LEU A 157 -3.68 6.07 13.20
N GLU A 158 -4.75 6.14 13.98
CA GLU A 158 -5.13 5.08 14.93
C GLU A 158 -5.52 3.78 14.21
N LYS A 159 -6.24 3.88 13.08
CA LYS A 159 -6.54 2.73 12.22
C LYS A 159 -5.26 2.15 11.62
N PHE A 160 -4.36 2.99 11.14
CA PHE A 160 -3.05 2.56 10.64
C PHE A 160 -2.23 1.88 11.75
N GLN A 161 -2.21 2.42 12.96
CA GLN A 161 -1.56 1.80 14.11
C GLN A 161 -2.14 0.41 14.40
N SER A 162 -3.47 0.25 14.34
CA SER A 162 -4.13 -1.04 14.51
C SER A 162 -3.66 -2.04 13.44
N CYS A 163 -3.59 -1.62 12.17
CA CYS A 163 -3.07 -2.46 11.08
C CYS A 163 -1.58 -2.81 11.27
N VAL A 164 -0.75 -1.85 11.69
CA VAL A 164 0.69 -2.09 11.94
C VAL A 164 0.89 -3.05 13.11
N VAL A 165 0.06 -2.97 14.16
CA VAL A 165 0.09 -3.93 15.25
C VAL A 165 -0.30 -5.32 14.75
N GLU A 166 -1.33 -5.43 13.91
CA GLU A 166 -1.72 -6.70 13.30
C GLU A 166 -0.59 -7.29 12.46
N THR A 167 0.04 -6.50 11.58
CA THR A 167 1.14 -6.96 10.71
C THR A 167 2.41 -7.30 11.48
N LEU A 168 2.74 -6.57 12.55
CA LEU A 168 3.88 -6.87 13.40
C LEU A 168 3.65 -8.09 14.32
N LEU A 169 2.39 -8.45 14.56
CA LEU A 169 2.00 -9.67 15.27
C LEU A 169 1.89 -10.88 14.34
N THR A 170 1.72 -10.66 13.03
CA THR A 170 1.70 -11.74 12.03
C THR A 170 3.13 -12.16 11.72
N SER A 171 3.42 -13.46 11.87
CA SER A 171 4.68 -14.03 11.41
C SER A 171 4.71 -14.06 9.88
N VAL A 172 5.90 -13.94 9.28
CA VAL A 172 6.10 -14.10 7.82
C VAL A 172 5.54 -15.45 7.33
N GLU A 173 5.59 -16.49 8.17
CA GLU A 173 5.00 -17.80 7.90
C GLU A 173 3.46 -17.79 7.87
N GLU A 174 2.82 -16.97 8.72
CA GLU A 174 1.36 -16.83 8.80
C GLU A 174 0.83 -16.01 7.63
N GLU A 175 1.54 -14.95 7.22
CA GLU A 175 1.19 -14.14 6.04
C GLU A 175 1.27 -14.94 4.74
N LEU A 176 2.28 -15.81 4.60
CA LEU A 176 2.38 -16.74 3.46
C LEU A 176 1.27 -17.81 3.48
N HIS A 177 0.85 -18.26 4.66
CA HIS A 177 -0.25 -19.21 4.80
C HIS A 177 -1.59 -18.59 4.40
N ASP A 178 -1.87 -17.37 4.88
CA ASP A 178 -3.10 -16.63 4.58
C ASP A 178 -3.22 -16.29 3.08
N GLN A 179 -2.11 -15.89 2.44
CA GLN A 179 -2.08 -15.66 0.99
C GLN A 179 -2.33 -16.94 0.19
N LEU A 180 -1.74 -18.07 0.62
CA LEU A 180 -1.92 -19.36 -0.03
C LEU A 180 -3.36 -19.87 0.13
N ASP A 181 -3.98 -19.66 1.28
CA ASP A 181 -5.34 -20.08 1.54
C ASP A 181 -6.39 -19.23 0.82
N LEU A 182 -6.14 -17.92 0.66
CA LEU A 182 -6.97 -17.06 -0.18
C LEU A 182 -6.88 -17.47 -1.67
N GLN A 183 -5.67 -17.80 -2.15
CA GLN A 183 -5.46 -18.28 -3.52
C GLN A 183 -6.14 -19.64 -3.76
N LYS A 184 -6.04 -20.57 -2.80
CA LYS A 184 -6.73 -21.86 -2.85
C LYS A 184 -8.25 -21.68 -2.86
N SER A 185 -8.79 -20.80 -2.01
CA SER A 185 -10.22 -20.49 -1.96
C SER A 185 -10.73 -19.94 -3.29
N SER A 186 -9.99 -18.98 -3.89
CA SER A 186 -10.31 -18.43 -5.21
C SER A 186 -10.33 -19.51 -6.30
N TYR A 187 -9.33 -20.40 -6.32
CA TYR A 187 -9.28 -21.49 -7.29
C TYR A 187 -10.42 -22.50 -7.09
N GLN A 188 -10.72 -22.84 -5.83
CA GLN A 188 -11.80 -23.76 -5.48
C GLN A 188 -13.17 -23.19 -5.92
N ASN A 189 -13.41 -21.90 -5.68
CA ASN A 189 -14.65 -21.23 -6.07
C ASN A 189 -14.82 -21.17 -7.59
N HIS A 190 -13.77 -20.79 -8.33
CA HIS A 190 -13.81 -20.79 -9.79
C HIS A 190 -14.05 -22.19 -10.37
N ARG A 191 -13.45 -23.21 -9.75
CA ARG A 191 -13.66 -24.61 -10.14
C ARG A 191 -15.10 -25.08 -9.86
N LEU A 192 -15.70 -24.67 -8.74
CA LEU A 192 -17.10 -24.97 -8.42
C LEU A 192 -18.07 -24.28 -9.39
N GLU A 193 -17.80 -23.03 -9.76
CA GLU A 193 -18.58 -22.28 -10.73
C GLU A 193 -18.56 -22.91 -12.12
N ILE A 194 -17.38 -23.35 -12.59
CA ILE A 194 -17.25 -24.10 -13.85
C ILE A 194 -18.05 -25.41 -13.80
N LEU A 195 -18.03 -26.11 -12.67
CA LEU A 195 -18.79 -27.35 -12.51
C LEU A 195 -20.31 -27.09 -12.51
N ALA A 196 -20.77 -26.04 -11.83
CA ALA A 196 -22.19 -25.65 -11.84
C ALA A 196 -22.66 -25.30 -13.25
N LEU A 197 -21.89 -24.50 -13.99
CA LEU A 197 -22.22 -24.12 -15.36
C LEU A 197 -22.23 -25.31 -16.33
N LYS A 198 -21.35 -26.30 -16.11
CA LYS A 198 -21.39 -27.57 -16.86
C LYS A 198 -22.62 -28.41 -16.51
N GLN A 199 -22.98 -28.49 -15.24
CA GLN A 199 -24.18 -29.22 -14.80
C GLN A 199 -25.46 -28.59 -15.35
N GLU A 200 -25.56 -27.26 -15.34
CA GLU A 200 -26.70 -26.52 -15.91
C GLU A 200 -26.82 -26.77 -17.42
N LYS A 201 -25.73 -26.65 -18.17
CA LYS A 201 -25.71 -26.99 -19.61
C LYS A 201 -26.14 -28.43 -19.87
N GLN A 202 -25.70 -29.37 -19.04
CA GLN A 202 -26.08 -30.77 -19.15
C GLN A 202 -27.58 -30.97 -18.84
N ALA A 203 -28.13 -30.27 -17.86
CA ALA A 203 -29.55 -30.33 -17.54
C ALA A 203 -30.42 -29.80 -18.69
N ILE A 204 -30.04 -28.65 -19.28
CA ILE A 204 -30.74 -28.08 -20.44
C ILE A 204 -30.68 -29.03 -21.64
N PHE A 205 -29.52 -29.64 -21.90
CA PHE A 205 -29.36 -30.61 -22.98
C PHE A 205 -30.23 -31.87 -22.77
N MET A 206 -30.30 -32.37 -21.52
CA MET A 206 -31.15 -33.52 -21.18
C MET A 206 -32.64 -33.19 -21.35
N GLU A 207 -33.08 -32.01 -20.94
CA GLU A 207 -34.48 -31.58 -21.10
C GLU A 207 -34.87 -31.45 -22.58
N GLN A 208 -33.97 -30.92 -23.41
CA GLN A 208 -34.16 -30.86 -24.87
C GLN A 208 -34.25 -32.26 -25.49
N GLN A 209 -33.37 -33.19 -25.10
CA GLN A 209 -33.44 -34.58 -25.56
C GLN A 209 -34.73 -35.27 -25.12
N ASP A 210 -35.17 -35.07 -23.87
CA ASP A 210 -36.40 -35.66 -23.37
C ASP A 210 -37.64 -35.11 -24.10
N ALA A 211 -37.65 -33.82 -24.43
CA ALA A 211 -38.69 -33.21 -25.26
C ALA A 211 -38.73 -33.80 -26.68
N GLU A 212 -37.57 -33.97 -27.33
CA GLU A 212 -37.48 -34.60 -28.65
C GLU A 212 -37.93 -36.08 -28.60
N ILE A 213 -37.52 -36.83 -27.57
CA ILE A 213 -37.95 -38.21 -27.36
C ILE A 213 -39.47 -38.26 -27.19
N PHE A 214 -40.06 -37.31 -26.46
CA PHE A 214 -41.51 -37.22 -26.29
C PHE A 214 -42.22 -36.96 -27.63
N GLU A 215 -41.73 -36.01 -28.43
CA GLU A 215 -42.30 -35.71 -29.74
C GLU A 215 -42.24 -36.92 -30.68
N LYS A 216 -41.08 -37.61 -30.72
CA LYS A 216 -40.90 -38.83 -31.52
C LYS A 216 -41.79 -39.97 -31.04
N LYS A 217 -41.98 -40.13 -29.72
CA LYS A 217 -42.93 -41.11 -29.17
C LYS A 217 -44.37 -40.82 -29.61
N GLU A 218 -44.79 -39.56 -29.60
CA GLU A 218 -46.13 -39.18 -30.08
C GLU A 218 -46.28 -39.41 -31.59
N GLU A 219 -45.24 -39.13 -32.39
CA GLU A 219 -45.21 -39.44 -33.82
C GLU A 219 -45.33 -40.94 -34.08
N ILE A 220 -44.62 -41.78 -33.32
CA ILE A 220 -44.72 -43.24 -33.39
C ILE A 220 -46.15 -43.70 -33.07
N LYS A 221 -46.78 -43.16 -32.01
CA LYS A 221 -48.18 -43.50 -31.67
C LYS A 221 -49.14 -43.13 -32.80
N ARG A 222 -48.99 -41.95 -33.42
CA ARG A 222 -49.79 -41.54 -34.59
C ARG A 222 -49.62 -42.52 -35.74
N CYS A 223 -48.37 -42.86 -36.09
CA CYS A 223 -48.06 -43.83 -37.15
C CYS A 223 -48.62 -45.23 -36.87
N GLN A 224 -48.54 -45.70 -35.63
CA GLN A 224 -49.13 -46.97 -35.20
C GLN A 224 -50.66 -46.95 -35.34
N GLY A 225 -51.32 -45.87 -34.93
CA GLY A 225 -52.76 -45.68 -35.11
C GLY A 225 -53.16 -45.71 -36.58
N TYR A 226 -52.43 -45.00 -37.44
CA TYR A 226 -52.65 -45.04 -38.89
C TYR A 226 -52.48 -46.44 -39.47
N LEU A 227 -51.49 -47.21 -39.00
CA LEU A 227 -51.26 -48.58 -39.45
C LEU A 227 -52.43 -49.50 -39.07
N GLU A 228 -52.91 -49.43 -37.83
CA GLU A 228 -54.05 -50.22 -37.36
C GLU A 228 -55.36 -49.84 -38.05
N ASP A 229 -55.60 -48.55 -38.28
CA ASP A 229 -56.73 -48.09 -39.08
C ASP A 229 -56.65 -48.57 -40.54
N ASN A 230 -55.45 -48.59 -41.11
CA ASN A 230 -55.24 -49.14 -42.45
C ASN A 230 -55.49 -50.66 -42.49
N LYS A 231 -55.06 -51.40 -41.46
CA LYS A 231 -55.37 -52.83 -41.30
C LYS A 231 -56.87 -53.07 -41.16
N ARG A 232 -57.59 -52.29 -40.34
CA ARG A 232 -59.06 -52.35 -40.21
C ARG A 232 -59.75 -52.06 -41.54
N ARG A 233 -59.31 -51.03 -42.27
CA ARG A 233 -59.82 -50.72 -43.62
C ARG A 233 -59.56 -51.86 -44.59
N LYS A 234 -58.36 -52.45 -44.61
CA LYS A 234 -58.05 -53.62 -45.46
C LYS A 234 -58.86 -54.86 -45.10
N ALA A 235 -59.09 -55.13 -43.81
CA ALA A 235 -59.95 -56.22 -43.35
C ALA A 235 -61.42 -56.00 -43.74
N GLY A 236 -61.91 -54.75 -43.69
CA GLY A 236 -63.26 -54.37 -44.14
C GLY A 236 -63.46 -54.32 -45.66
N ILE A 237 -62.38 -54.31 -46.45
CA ILE A 237 -62.42 -54.29 -47.93
C ILE A 237 -62.45 -55.71 -48.52
N SER A 238 -62.27 -56.77 -47.71
CA SER A 238 -62.32 -58.16 -48.20
C SER A 238 -63.75 -58.71 -48.42
N LEU A 239 -64.79 -57.96 -48.08
CA LEU A 239 -66.18 -58.40 -48.21
C LEU A 239 -67.01 -57.28 -48.82
N LEU A 240 -66.99 -57.14 -50.15
CA LEU A 240 -68.14 -56.71 -50.96
C LEU A 240 -67.72 -56.57 -52.44
N PRO A 241 -68.41 -57.26 -53.38
CA PRO A 241 -68.24 -57.00 -54.80
C PRO A 241 -69.03 -55.74 -55.15
N VAL A 242 -68.35 -54.63 -55.43
CA VAL A 242 -69.02 -53.40 -55.87
C VAL A 242 -68.92 -53.28 -57.38
N GLN A 243 -70.08 -53.50 -57.97
CA GLN A 243 -70.45 -53.35 -59.37
C GLN A 243 -70.09 -51.97 -59.93
N GLN A 244 -69.73 -52.01 -61.22
CA GLN A 244 -69.73 -50.89 -62.13
C GLN A 244 -71.07 -50.16 -62.12
N SER A 245 -71.06 -48.86 -61.80
CA SER A 245 -71.83 -47.83 -62.49
C SER A 245 -71.53 -46.44 -61.91
N GLN A 246 -71.70 -45.40 -62.74
CA GLN A 246 -71.63 -43.96 -62.45
C GLN A 246 -70.27 -43.25 -62.69
N HIS A 247 -69.97 -43.06 -63.98
CA HIS A 247 -68.85 -42.24 -64.48
C HIS A 247 -69.11 -40.71 -64.51
N THR A 248 -70.22 -40.22 -63.97
CA THR A 248 -70.57 -38.77 -63.97
C THR A 248 -70.58 -38.15 -62.57
N ALA A 249 -71.08 -38.85 -61.54
CA ALA A 249 -71.01 -38.41 -60.13
C ALA A 249 -69.60 -38.53 -59.50
N SER A 250 -68.77 -39.44 -60.03
CA SER A 250 -67.39 -39.66 -59.59
C SER A 250 -66.41 -38.57 -60.05
N LYS A 251 -66.72 -37.82 -61.11
CA LYS A 251 -65.90 -36.67 -61.56
C LYS A 251 -66.02 -35.47 -60.64
N MET A 252 -67.23 -35.12 -60.18
CA MET A 252 -67.42 -34.07 -59.16
C MET A 252 -66.85 -34.46 -57.79
N LYS A 253 -67.00 -35.73 -57.36
CA LYS A 253 -66.36 -36.23 -56.12
C LYS A 253 -64.83 -36.30 -56.22
N LYS A 254 -64.25 -36.58 -57.40
CA LYS A 254 -62.80 -36.52 -57.64
C LYS A 254 -62.29 -35.08 -57.67
N ALA A 255 -63.01 -34.16 -58.32
CA ALA A 255 -62.70 -32.73 -58.35
C ALA A 255 -62.76 -32.08 -56.96
N GLY A 256 -63.76 -32.43 -56.14
CA GLY A 256 -63.83 -31.97 -54.75
C GLY A 256 -62.71 -32.54 -53.87
N LYS A 257 -62.28 -33.78 -54.10
CA LYS A 257 -61.12 -34.38 -53.41
C LYS A 257 -59.79 -33.76 -53.84
N THR A 258 -59.60 -33.47 -55.13
CA THR A 258 -58.40 -32.77 -55.60
C THR A 258 -58.35 -31.35 -55.04
N GLN A 259 -59.47 -30.63 -55.01
CA GLN A 259 -59.54 -29.30 -54.44
C GLN A 259 -59.29 -29.29 -52.91
N ALA A 260 -59.78 -30.31 -52.19
CA ALA A 260 -59.48 -30.52 -50.76
C ALA A 260 -58.02 -30.89 -50.48
N ILE A 261 -57.28 -31.39 -51.47
CA ILE A 261 -55.83 -31.66 -51.39
C ILE A 261 -55.04 -30.40 -51.79
N ASP A 262 -55.53 -29.64 -52.76
CA ASP A 262 -54.87 -28.43 -53.25
C ASP A 262 -54.88 -27.30 -52.22
N GLN A 263 -55.96 -27.15 -51.44
CA GLN A 263 -56.01 -26.16 -50.35
C GLN A 263 -54.89 -26.32 -49.29
N PRO A 264 -54.72 -27.47 -48.63
CA PRO A 264 -53.64 -27.66 -47.66
C PRO A 264 -52.27 -27.59 -48.32
N ASN A 265 -52.12 -27.98 -49.60
CA ASN A 265 -50.86 -27.79 -50.33
C ASN A 265 -50.52 -26.31 -50.53
N ILE A 266 -51.50 -25.46 -50.81
CA ILE A 266 -51.31 -24.00 -50.91
C ILE A 266 -50.93 -23.42 -49.54
N LEU A 267 -51.62 -23.84 -48.47
CA LEU A 267 -51.29 -23.42 -47.10
C LEU A 267 -49.88 -23.86 -46.69
N LEU A 268 -49.50 -25.10 -47.00
CA LEU A 268 -48.16 -25.63 -46.72
C LEU A 268 -47.08 -24.84 -47.47
N ARG A 269 -47.30 -24.54 -48.76
CA ARG A 269 -46.37 -23.71 -49.54
C ARG A 269 -46.23 -22.30 -48.95
N LYS A 270 -47.33 -21.71 -48.48
CA LYS A 270 -47.32 -20.42 -47.80
C LYS A 270 -46.50 -20.48 -46.50
N LEU A 271 -46.73 -21.49 -45.66
CA LEU A 271 -46.01 -21.70 -44.41
C LEU A 271 -44.51 -21.94 -44.64
N ILE A 272 -44.14 -22.71 -45.66
CA ILE A 272 -42.73 -22.92 -46.04
C ILE A 272 -42.08 -21.60 -46.46
N PHE A 273 -42.79 -20.77 -47.22
CA PHE A 273 -42.29 -19.46 -47.63
C PHE A 273 -42.09 -18.52 -46.44
N GLU A 274 -43.06 -18.46 -45.52
CA GLU A 274 -42.96 -17.69 -44.27
C GLU A 274 -41.80 -18.19 -43.39
N ASN A 275 -41.62 -19.51 -43.27
CA ASN A 275 -40.52 -20.07 -42.50
C ASN A 275 -39.15 -19.73 -43.10
N ARG A 276 -39.00 -19.84 -44.43
CA ARG A 276 -37.77 -19.42 -45.12
C ARG A 276 -37.47 -17.93 -44.93
N GLN A 277 -38.49 -17.08 -44.89
CA GLN A 277 -38.32 -15.65 -44.60
C GLN A 277 -37.83 -15.43 -43.16
N ALA A 278 -38.41 -16.14 -42.19
CA ALA A 278 -37.99 -16.07 -40.79
C ALA A 278 -36.56 -16.58 -40.59
N GLU A 279 -36.19 -17.70 -41.23
CA GLU A 279 -34.83 -18.26 -41.22
C GLU A 279 -33.82 -17.26 -41.77
N ARG A 280 -34.11 -16.58 -42.90
CA ARG A 280 -33.21 -15.55 -43.44
C ARG A 280 -32.96 -14.40 -42.48
N VAL A 281 -34.00 -13.92 -41.80
CA VAL A 281 -33.86 -12.85 -40.80
C VAL A 281 -32.99 -13.31 -39.62
N ILE A 282 -33.08 -14.58 -39.22
CA ILE A 282 -32.22 -15.13 -38.16
C ILE A 282 -30.77 -15.25 -38.66
N GLN A 283 -30.55 -15.76 -39.87
CA GLN A 283 -29.22 -15.85 -40.48
C GLN A 283 -28.55 -14.49 -40.59
N GLU A 284 -29.25 -13.47 -41.08
CA GLU A 284 -28.73 -12.10 -41.16
C GLU A 284 -28.36 -11.53 -39.78
N LYS A 285 -29.11 -11.88 -38.72
CA LYS A 285 -28.77 -11.47 -37.35
C LYS A 285 -27.55 -12.21 -36.82
N ILE A 286 -27.41 -13.49 -37.14
CA ILE A 286 -26.24 -14.29 -36.77
C ILE A 286 -25.00 -13.73 -37.46
N GLU A 287 -25.05 -13.50 -38.78
CA GLU A 287 -23.92 -12.93 -39.54
C GLU A 287 -23.50 -11.57 -38.98
N LYS A 288 -24.45 -10.69 -38.65
CA LYS A 288 -24.14 -9.40 -38.01
C LYS A 288 -23.43 -9.59 -36.67
N MET A 289 -23.97 -10.43 -35.81
CA MET A 289 -23.39 -10.71 -34.50
C MET A 289 -21.99 -11.35 -34.63
N GLU A 290 -21.78 -12.24 -35.59
CA GLU A 290 -20.48 -12.85 -35.88
C GLU A 290 -19.46 -11.77 -36.30
N THR A 291 -19.84 -10.85 -37.20
CA THR A 291 -18.95 -9.73 -37.58
C THR A 291 -18.66 -8.79 -36.41
N GLU A 292 -19.61 -8.56 -35.50
CA GLU A 292 -19.39 -7.78 -34.29
C GLU A 292 -18.39 -8.47 -33.34
N ILE A 293 -18.50 -9.79 -33.19
CA ILE A 293 -17.56 -10.61 -32.41
C ILE A 293 -16.16 -10.55 -33.03
N GLU A 294 -16.04 -10.73 -34.34
CA GLU A 294 -14.76 -10.66 -35.05
C GLU A 294 -14.10 -9.29 -34.90
N ASN A 295 -14.88 -8.21 -35.04
CA ASN A 295 -14.39 -6.85 -34.83
C ASN A 295 -13.92 -6.65 -33.39
N LEU A 296 -14.67 -7.14 -32.40
CA LEU A 296 -14.29 -7.02 -30.99
C LEU A 296 -13.00 -7.79 -30.70
N LEU A 297 -12.86 -9.01 -31.23
CA LEU A 297 -11.63 -9.80 -31.10
C LEU A 297 -10.44 -9.09 -31.72
N TYR A 298 -10.59 -8.55 -32.93
CA TYR A 298 -9.54 -7.79 -33.59
C TYR A 298 -9.10 -6.57 -32.77
N THR A 299 -10.05 -5.80 -32.23
CA THR A 299 -9.72 -4.65 -31.38
C THR A 299 -9.03 -5.07 -30.08
N PHE A 300 -9.47 -6.16 -29.47
CA PHE A 300 -8.86 -6.69 -28.26
C PHE A 300 -7.43 -7.13 -28.51
N ASP A 301 -7.18 -7.92 -29.57
CA ASP A 301 -5.85 -8.40 -29.92
C ASP A 301 -4.89 -7.22 -30.21
N ALA A 302 -5.36 -6.21 -30.94
CA ALA A 302 -4.58 -5.00 -31.21
C ALA A 302 -4.23 -4.22 -29.92
N GLU A 303 -5.18 -4.05 -29.00
CA GLU A 303 -4.91 -3.42 -27.71
C GLU A 303 -3.95 -4.23 -26.84
N MET A 304 -4.05 -5.56 -26.87
CA MET A 304 -3.16 -6.44 -26.14
C MET A 304 -1.73 -6.36 -26.69
N GLU A 305 -1.56 -6.32 -28.00
CA GLU A 305 -0.27 -6.12 -28.66
C GLU A 305 0.33 -4.76 -28.29
N GLU A 306 -0.46 -3.68 -28.32
CA GLU A 306 0.00 -2.35 -27.92
C GLU A 306 0.42 -2.30 -26.45
N LYS A 307 -0.35 -2.91 -25.55
CA LYS A 307 -0.01 -3.01 -24.12
C LYS A 307 1.26 -3.83 -23.92
N GLN A 308 1.42 -4.94 -24.63
CA GLN A 308 2.62 -5.76 -24.58
C GLN A 308 3.86 -4.98 -25.04
N ALA A 309 3.76 -4.27 -26.17
CA ALA A 309 4.84 -3.42 -26.67
C ALA A 309 5.23 -2.31 -25.68
N LYS A 310 4.25 -1.69 -25.00
CA LYS A 310 4.50 -0.71 -23.94
C LYS A 310 5.22 -1.32 -22.74
N LEU A 311 4.83 -2.52 -22.32
CA LEU A 311 5.48 -3.22 -21.22
C LEU A 311 6.93 -3.57 -21.55
N ASP A 312 7.18 -4.05 -22.77
CA ASP A 312 8.53 -4.40 -23.23
C ASP A 312 9.41 -3.17 -23.36
N LEU A 313 8.88 -2.06 -23.87
CA LEU A 313 9.58 -0.77 -23.89
C LEU A 313 9.94 -0.29 -22.49
N ASN A 314 9.00 -0.36 -21.53
CA ASN A 314 9.23 0.03 -20.15
C ASN A 314 10.30 -0.85 -19.48
N ARG A 315 10.28 -2.16 -19.73
CA ARG A 315 11.33 -3.10 -19.29
C ARG A 315 12.70 -2.68 -19.79
N MET A 316 12.82 -2.31 -21.08
CA MET A 316 14.08 -1.83 -21.64
C MET A 316 14.58 -0.55 -20.94
N TYR A 317 13.69 0.39 -20.61
CA TYR A 317 14.07 1.58 -19.85
C TYR A 317 14.58 1.23 -18.46
N TYR A 318 13.87 0.37 -17.73
CA TYR A 318 14.31 -0.08 -16.40
C TYR A 318 15.68 -0.78 -16.43
N GLU A 319 15.92 -1.65 -17.40
CA GLU A 319 17.21 -2.33 -17.56
C GLU A 319 18.34 -1.33 -17.83
N LYS A 320 18.07 -0.30 -18.62
CA LYS A 320 19.03 0.78 -18.88
C LYS A 320 19.31 1.59 -17.62
N GLU A 321 18.27 2.03 -16.91
CA GLU A 321 18.39 2.80 -15.67
C GLU A 321 19.10 2.02 -14.56
N ASP A 322 18.81 0.73 -14.42
CA ASP A 322 19.51 -0.17 -13.49
C ASP A 322 21.00 -0.31 -13.86
N GLY A 323 21.31 -0.39 -15.15
CA GLY A 323 22.68 -0.36 -15.65
C GLY A 323 23.40 0.93 -15.27
N GLU A 324 22.77 2.09 -15.51
CA GLU A 324 23.31 3.40 -15.15
C GLU A 324 23.50 3.52 -13.63
N LEU A 325 22.53 3.09 -12.82
CA LEU A 325 22.59 3.09 -11.37
C LEU A 325 23.78 2.27 -10.86
N LYS A 326 23.98 1.06 -11.38
CA LYS A 326 25.15 0.21 -11.03
C LYS A 326 26.48 0.85 -11.40
N THR A 327 26.55 1.60 -12.50
CA THR A 327 27.78 2.34 -12.84
C THR A 327 28.04 3.48 -11.86
N LEU A 328 26.98 4.21 -11.48
CA LEU A 328 27.06 5.33 -10.55
C LEU A 328 27.41 4.89 -9.13
N GLU A 329 26.84 3.78 -8.66
CA GLU A 329 27.15 3.17 -7.36
C GLU A 329 28.65 2.80 -7.26
N LYS A 330 29.22 2.25 -8.33
CA LYS A 330 30.67 1.96 -8.41
C LYS A 330 31.50 3.24 -8.30
N LEU A 331 31.10 4.32 -8.97
CA LEU A 331 31.79 5.61 -8.88
C LEU A 331 31.70 6.20 -7.47
N PHE A 332 30.52 6.14 -6.82
CA PHE A 332 30.36 6.59 -5.45
C PHE A 332 31.21 5.78 -4.47
N SER A 333 31.29 4.46 -4.63
CA SER A 333 32.15 3.60 -3.81
C SER A 333 33.62 4.02 -3.89
N VAL A 334 34.11 4.34 -5.10
CA VAL A 334 35.48 4.84 -5.28
C VAL A 334 35.66 6.21 -4.62
N LEU A 335 34.72 7.14 -4.85
CA LEU A 335 34.77 8.49 -4.31
C LEU A 335 34.72 8.50 -2.77
N GLU A 336 33.95 7.61 -2.16
CA GLU A 336 33.86 7.46 -0.72
C GLU A 336 35.22 7.05 -0.12
N VAL A 337 35.89 6.09 -0.74
CA VAL A 337 37.24 5.68 -0.34
C VAL A 337 38.21 6.86 -0.43
N GLU A 338 38.20 7.62 -1.51
CA GLU A 338 39.05 8.81 -1.67
C GLU A 338 38.75 9.89 -0.62
N CYS A 339 37.47 10.16 -0.35
CA CYS A 339 37.04 11.12 0.67
C CYS A 339 37.54 10.70 2.06
N ASN A 340 37.45 9.41 2.39
CA ASN A 340 37.94 8.88 3.65
C ASN A 340 39.46 8.99 3.76
N GLN A 341 40.20 8.69 2.68
CA GLN A 341 41.65 8.89 2.63
C GLN A 341 42.04 10.36 2.83
N ILE A 342 41.32 11.31 2.22
CA ILE A 342 41.58 12.75 2.38
C ILE A 342 41.32 13.19 3.82
N LYS A 343 40.20 12.75 4.41
CA LYS A 343 39.88 13.03 5.82
C LYS A 343 40.96 12.50 6.74
N GLU A 344 41.44 11.29 6.52
CA GLU A 344 42.49 10.68 7.32
C GLU A 344 43.84 11.41 7.17
N LYS A 345 44.24 11.75 5.94
CA LYS A 345 45.44 12.57 5.70
C LYS A 345 45.38 13.92 6.41
N ARG A 346 44.20 14.57 6.43
CA ARG A 346 43.99 15.84 7.15
C ARG A 346 44.12 15.65 8.66
N ARG A 347 43.57 14.56 9.21
CA ARG A 347 43.69 14.21 10.63
C ARG A 347 45.15 14.02 11.04
N LEU A 348 45.90 13.19 10.32
CA LEU A 348 47.32 12.94 10.58
C LEU A 348 48.18 14.21 10.45
N ALA A 349 47.90 15.05 9.44
CA ALA A 349 48.60 16.32 9.28
C ALA A 349 48.33 17.29 10.45
N ALA A 350 47.10 17.33 10.96
CA ALA A 350 46.77 18.14 12.13
C ALA A 350 47.47 17.64 13.39
N GLU A 351 47.51 16.33 13.62
CA GLU A 351 48.22 15.71 14.74
C GLU A 351 49.73 16.01 14.68
N LYS A 352 50.34 15.87 13.50
CA LYS A 352 51.76 16.18 13.30
C LYS A 352 52.07 17.65 13.61
N ARG A 353 51.24 18.60 13.14
CA ARG A 353 51.39 20.02 13.47
C ARG A 353 51.28 20.29 14.97
N MET A 354 50.37 19.60 15.68
CA MET A 354 50.22 19.73 17.13
C MET A 354 51.46 19.21 17.87
N LEU A 355 52.06 18.11 17.42
CA LEU A 355 53.30 17.57 17.98
C LEU A 355 54.49 18.51 17.75
N GLU A 356 54.66 19.00 16.52
CA GLU A 356 55.70 19.98 16.17
C GLU A 356 55.56 21.28 16.97
N ALA A 357 54.33 21.76 17.17
CA ALA A 357 54.05 22.95 17.98
C ALA A 357 54.42 22.74 19.45
N LYS A 358 54.09 21.58 20.04
CA LYS A 358 54.50 21.23 21.42
C LYS A 358 56.02 21.12 21.55
N GLU A 359 56.69 20.50 20.57
CA GLU A 359 58.14 20.40 20.57
C GLU A 359 58.80 21.77 20.45
N LEU A 360 58.29 22.65 19.57
CA LEU A 360 58.77 24.01 19.43
C LEU A 360 58.54 24.82 20.72
N GLU A 361 57.39 24.64 21.38
CA GLU A 361 57.09 25.30 22.66
C GLU A 361 58.11 24.88 23.74
N LEU A 362 58.41 23.59 23.85
CA LEU A 362 59.43 23.07 24.78
C LEU A 362 60.82 23.64 24.47
N LYS A 363 61.24 23.62 23.20
CA LYS A 363 62.51 24.22 22.76
C LYS A 363 62.57 25.71 23.09
N THR A 364 61.47 26.43 22.88
CA THR A 364 61.36 27.86 23.18
C THR A 364 61.47 28.13 24.67
N LYS A 365 60.76 27.36 25.52
CA LYS A 365 60.87 27.45 26.98
C LYS A 365 62.31 27.21 27.47
N ALA A 366 62.95 26.16 26.96
CA ALA A 366 64.35 25.85 27.29
C ALA A 366 65.31 26.98 26.87
N ALA A 367 65.13 27.53 25.66
CA ALA A 367 65.92 28.66 25.18
C ALA A 367 65.73 29.91 26.05
N ILE A 368 64.50 30.23 26.46
CA ILE A 368 64.21 31.35 27.37
C ILE A 368 64.94 31.15 28.71
N MET A 369 64.89 29.95 29.29
CA MET A 369 65.59 29.65 30.55
C MET A 369 67.10 29.82 30.43
N ALA A 370 67.70 29.28 29.36
CA ALA A 370 69.14 29.41 29.09
C ALA A 370 69.55 30.87 28.89
N GLN A 371 68.77 31.64 28.12
CA GLN A 371 69.01 33.06 27.91
C GLN A 371 68.87 33.87 29.21
N ALA A 372 67.85 33.60 30.02
CA ALA A 372 67.66 34.26 31.32
C ALA A 372 68.82 33.98 32.27
N TRP A 373 69.28 32.71 32.33
CA TRP A 373 70.44 32.32 33.11
C TRP A 373 71.71 33.04 32.66
N TRP A 374 71.97 33.09 31.34
CA TRP A 374 73.13 33.80 30.78
C TRP A 374 73.09 35.30 31.04
N ARG A 375 71.94 35.95 30.82
CA ARG A 375 71.74 37.39 31.14
C ARG A 375 71.99 37.65 32.62
N GLY A 376 71.50 36.78 33.50
CA GLY A 376 71.75 36.84 34.94
C GLY A 376 73.23 36.66 35.29
N TYR A 377 73.91 35.65 34.71
CA TYR A 377 75.35 35.42 34.90
C TYR A 377 76.18 36.62 34.43
N SER A 378 75.91 37.12 33.22
CA SER A 378 76.58 38.29 32.63
C SER A 378 76.44 39.52 33.53
N THR A 379 75.22 39.80 34.01
CA THR A 379 74.95 40.89 34.95
C THR A 379 75.74 40.73 36.26
N ARG A 380 75.71 39.54 36.87
CA ARG A 380 76.47 39.26 38.09
C ARG A 380 77.98 39.39 37.88
N LYS A 381 78.51 38.93 36.73
CA LYS A 381 79.93 39.06 36.38
C LYS A 381 80.32 40.53 36.18
N ALA A 382 79.48 41.32 35.51
CA ALA A 382 79.68 42.76 35.34
C ALA A 382 79.67 43.50 36.69
N LEU A 383 78.76 43.16 37.60
CA LEU A 383 78.73 43.70 38.97
C LEU A 383 79.97 43.30 39.78
N LYS A 384 80.43 42.05 39.69
CA LYS A 384 81.65 41.56 40.35
C LYS A 384 82.90 42.31 39.85
N ASN A 385 82.97 42.64 38.56
CA ASN A 385 84.05 43.42 37.99
C ASN A 385 83.98 44.91 38.40
N LYS A 386 82.78 45.49 38.50
CA LYS A 386 82.58 46.85 39.04
C LYS A 386 82.89 46.96 40.54
N GLY A 387 82.67 45.90 41.32
CA GLY A 387 83.03 45.84 42.74
C GLY A 387 84.54 45.83 43.01
N LYS A 388 85.36 45.41 42.04
CA LYS A 388 86.83 45.39 42.15
C LYS A 388 87.50 46.73 41.77
N SER A 389 86.80 47.66 41.09
CA SER A 389 87.40 48.95 40.70
C SER A 389 87.11 50.12 41.65
N LYS A 390 86.37 49.91 42.74
CA LYS A 390 86.05 50.95 43.75
C LYS A 390 86.93 50.95 45.00
N LYS A 391 88.21 50.51 44.90
CA LYS A 391 89.24 50.82 45.90
C LYS A 391 90.37 51.60 45.20
N ALA A 392 90.56 52.86 45.62
CA ALA A 392 91.57 53.85 45.24
C ALA A 392 91.27 54.76 44.03
N LYS A 393 90.69 55.95 44.30
CA LYS A 393 91.35 57.24 44.01
C LYS A 393 90.71 58.37 44.85
N LYS A 394 91.29 58.62 46.02
CA LYS A 394 91.05 59.81 46.87
C LYS A 394 91.85 60.97 46.26
N GLY A 395 91.21 62.14 46.18
CA GLY A 395 91.65 63.27 45.37
C GLY A 395 92.99 63.92 45.73
N LYS A 396 93.52 64.69 44.76
CA LYS A 396 94.49 65.76 44.98
C LYS A 396 94.18 66.86 43.98
N GLY A 397 93.75 68.01 44.49
CA GLY A 397 93.27 69.13 43.69
C GLY A 397 94.37 69.93 43.02
N LYS A 398 93.94 70.93 42.25
CA LYS A 398 94.74 72.14 42.00
C LYS A 398 93.79 73.31 41.76
N LYS A 399 93.98 74.34 42.59
CA LYS A 399 93.37 75.67 42.51
C LYS A 399 94.02 76.49 41.38
N THR A 400 93.23 77.46 40.88
CA THR A 400 93.62 78.78 40.31
C THR A 400 94.48 78.77 39.04
N LYS A 401 94.11 79.51 37.99
CA LYS A 401 93.86 80.96 37.97
C LYS A 401 92.84 81.32 36.90
#